data_AF-A0A212UFG4-F1
#
_entry.id   AF-A0A212UFG4-F1
#
_cell.length_a   1.000
_cell.length_b   1.000
_cell.length_c   1.000
_cell.angle_alpha   90.00
_cell.angle_beta   90.00
_cell.angle_gamma   90.00
#
_symmetry.space_group_name_H-M   'P 1'
#
loop_
_entity.id
_entity.type
_entity.pdbx_description
1 polymer ?
#
loop_
_entity_poly.entity_id
_entity_poly.type
_entity_poly.pdbx_seq_one_letter_code
_entity_poly.pdbx_strand_id
1 'polypeptide(L)'
;MSWNLHNHFPCLIAPDLREQKLQEIRVVVTGALDFYKSGQWELYCDSVTKLLGMAAAFSGLDDDLYNYTMDWVNALSRFTLQHTVVDFEAWAVGQACTALRAAA
;
A
#
# COMPACT_ATOMS: atom_id res chain seq x y z
N MET A 1 -12.34 26.35 20.81
CA MET A 1 -11.22 25.41 21.08
C MET A 1 -11.44 24.19 20.23
N SER A 2 -10.57 23.93 19.26
CA SER A 2 -10.65 22.74 18.41
C SER A 2 -10.15 21.52 19.21
N TRP A 3 -10.97 20.48 19.32
CA TRP A 3 -10.66 19.23 20.00
C TRP A 3 -9.74 18.42 19.08
N ASN A 4 -8.44 18.38 19.38
CA ASN A 4 -7.48 17.65 18.56
C ASN A 4 -7.22 16.27 19.15
N LEU A 5 -7.74 15.22 18.48
CA LEU A 5 -7.62 13.82 18.91
C LEU A 5 -6.17 13.39 19.15
N HIS A 6 -5.20 14.02 18.47
CA HIS A 6 -3.76 13.79 18.68
C HIS A 6 -3.25 14.13 20.08
N ASN A 7 -3.82 15.16 20.71
CA ASN A 7 -3.39 15.57 22.04
C ASN A 7 -3.87 14.59 23.12
N HIS A 8 -4.85 13.75 22.81
CA HIS A 8 -5.48 12.83 23.75
C HIS A 8 -5.09 11.37 23.50
N PHE A 9 -4.66 11.02 22.28
CA PHE A 9 -4.18 9.69 21.91
C PHE A 9 -2.87 9.81 21.12
N PRO A 10 -1.70 9.87 21.80
CA PRO A 10 -0.39 10.07 21.16
C PRO A 10 0.05 8.90 20.26
N CYS A 11 -0.71 7.81 20.24
CA CYS A 11 -0.48 6.64 19.42
C CYS A 11 -1.11 6.72 18.03
N LEU A 12 -2.02 7.66 17.76
CA LEU A 12 -2.58 7.85 16.43
C LEU A 12 -1.60 8.67 15.57
N ILE A 13 -1.52 8.40 14.27
CA ILE A 13 -0.77 9.22 13.30
C ILE A 13 -1.62 10.45 12.89
N ALA A 14 -0.97 11.61 12.76
CA ALA A 14 -1.66 12.86 12.44
C ALA A 14 -2.31 12.75 11.05
N PRO A 15 -3.52 13.29 10.83
CA PRO A 15 -4.22 13.13 9.54
C PRO A 15 -3.35 13.50 8.33
N ASP A 16 -2.66 14.63 8.38
CA ASP A 16 -1.77 15.09 7.30
C ASP A 16 -0.58 14.15 7.08
N LEU A 17 -0.02 13.60 8.17
CA LEU A 17 1.06 12.63 8.10
C LEU A 17 0.56 11.30 7.54
N ARG A 18 -0.66 10.89 7.90
CA ARG A 18 -1.30 9.68 7.36
C ARG A 18 -1.51 9.80 5.86
N GLU A 19 -1.99 10.96 5.38
CA GLU A 19 -2.14 11.22 3.95
C GLU A 19 -0.78 11.19 3.22
N GLN A 20 0.26 11.77 3.81
CA GLN A 20 1.62 11.67 3.27
C GLN A 20 2.08 10.20 3.18
N LYS A 21 1.85 9.39 4.21
CA LYS A 21 2.22 7.96 4.21
C LYS A 21 1.44 7.15 3.19
N LEU A 22 0.15 7.43 2.99
CA LEU A 22 -0.62 6.84 1.89
C LEU A 22 0.00 7.16 0.53
N GLN A 23 0.43 8.41 0.32
CA GLN A 23 1.06 8.79 -0.94
C GLN A 23 2.42 8.11 -1.14
N GLU A 24 3.23 7.97 -0.09
CA GLU A 24 4.49 7.22 -0.14
C GLU A 24 4.25 5.75 -0.52
N ILE A 25 3.23 5.10 0.03
CA ILE A 25 2.86 3.71 -0.33
C ILE A 25 2.51 3.64 -1.82
N ARG A 26 1.66 4.56 -2.31
CA ARG A 26 1.24 4.60 -3.72
C ARG A 26 2.42 4.74 -4.67
N VAL A 27 3.41 5.58 -4.34
CA VAL A 27 4.63 5.74 -5.16
C VAL A 27 5.39 4.41 -5.28
N VAL A 28 5.55 3.68 -4.17
CA VAL A 28 6.25 2.38 -4.18
C VAL A 28 5.46 1.34 -4.98
N VAL A 29 4.14 1.29 -4.84
CA VAL A 29 3.28 0.40 -5.62
C VAL A 29 3.40 0.70 -7.11
N THR A 30 3.24 1.96 -7.53
CA THR A 30 3.39 2.34 -8.95
C THR A 30 4.75 1.95 -9.50
N GLY A 31 5.83 2.21 -8.75
CA GLY A 31 7.18 1.80 -9.13
C GLY A 31 7.32 0.29 -9.31
N ALA A 32 6.76 -0.50 -8.38
CA ALA A 32 6.73 -1.96 -8.51
C ALA A 32 6.08 -2.39 -9.84
N LEU A 33 4.92 -1.80 -10.18
CA LEU A 33 4.22 -2.12 -11.41
C LEU A 33 5.04 -1.78 -12.67
N ASP A 34 5.73 -0.65 -12.68
CA ASP A 34 6.60 -0.24 -13.78
C ASP A 34 7.81 -1.16 -13.93
N PHE A 35 8.41 -1.60 -12.81
CA PHE A 35 9.51 -2.57 -12.81
C PHE A 35 9.06 -3.93 -13.35
N TYR A 36 7.87 -4.40 -12.97
CA TYR A 36 7.32 -5.63 -13.52
C TYR A 36 7.12 -5.53 -15.04
N LYS A 37 6.47 -4.46 -15.53
CA LYS A 37 6.23 -4.23 -16.96
C LYS A 37 7.53 -4.17 -17.76
N SER A 38 8.60 -3.65 -17.15
CA SER A 38 9.91 -3.52 -17.75
C SER A 38 10.80 -4.76 -17.60
N GLY A 39 10.29 -5.84 -16.99
CA GLY A 39 11.06 -7.06 -16.72
C GLY A 39 12.17 -6.91 -15.67
N GLN A 40 12.16 -5.81 -14.90
CA GLN A 40 13.16 -5.51 -13.87
C GLN A 40 12.80 -6.23 -12.56
N TRP A 41 12.98 -7.55 -12.56
CA TRP A 41 12.50 -8.43 -11.48
C TRP A 41 13.10 -8.13 -10.10
N GLU A 42 14.38 -7.78 -10.03
CA GLU A 42 15.04 -7.45 -8.76
C GLU A 42 14.41 -6.20 -8.13
N LEU A 43 14.21 -5.14 -8.92
CA LEU A 43 13.62 -3.88 -8.45
C LEU A 43 12.13 -4.04 -8.09
N TYR A 44 11.43 -4.96 -8.76
CA TYR A 44 10.10 -5.39 -8.35
C TYR A 44 10.12 -6.00 -6.94
N CYS A 45 11.01 -6.96 -6.69
CA CYS A 45 11.15 -7.62 -5.38
C CYS A 45 11.58 -6.64 -4.29
N ASP A 46 12.47 -5.71 -4.60
CA ASP A 46 12.88 -4.64 -3.68
C ASP A 46 11.70 -3.75 -3.29
N SER A 47 10.80 -3.47 -4.24
CA SER A 47 9.59 -2.68 -3.97
C SER A 47 8.64 -3.41 -3.00
N VAL A 48 8.46 -4.72 -3.16
CA VAL A 48 7.67 -5.54 -2.22
C VAL A 48 8.33 -5.56 -0.83
N THR A 49 9.66 -5.71 -0.77
CA THR A 49 10.42 -5.68 0.48
C THR A 49 10.28 -4.32 1.18
N LYS A 50 10.32 -3.23 0.42
CA LYS A 50 10.09 -1.89 0.94
C LYS A 50 8.69 -1.73 1.53
N LEU A 51 7.66 -2.23 0.86
CA LEU A 51 6.28 -2.23 1.38
C LEU A 51 6.16 -3.02 2.68
N LEU A 52 6.82 -4.18 2.79
CA LEU A 52 6.90 -4.94 4.05
C LEU A 52 7.55 -4.13 5.18
N GLY A 53 8.64 -3.41 4.88
CA GLY A 53 9.29 -2.51 5.85
C GLY A 53 8.38 -1.34 6.27
N MET A 54 7.61 -0.78 5.33
CA MET A 54 6.62 0.26 5.64
C MET A 54 5.48 -0.29 6.52
N ALA A 55 4.93 -1.46 6.20
CA ALA A 55 3.91 -2.10 7.03
C ALA A 55 4.43 -2.32 8.46
N ALA A 56 5.64 -2.87 8.61
CA ALA A 56 6.25 -3.04 9.93
C ALA A 56 6.37 -1.72 10.71
N ALA A 57 6.63 -0.60 10.04
CA ALA A 57 6.69 0.71 10.66
C ALA A 57 5.32 1.26 11.10
N PHE A 58 4.21 0.80 10.51
CA PHE A 58 2.85 1.19 10.91
C PHE A 58 2.25 0.28 11.98
N SER A 59 2.81 -0.91 12.19
CA SER A 59 2.33 -1.89 13.16
C SER A 59 2.23 -1.29 14.58
N GLY A 60 1.03 -1.32 15.16
CA GLY A 60 0.75 -0.77 16.49
C GLY A 60 0.70 0.76 16.58
N LEU A 61 0.85 1.47 15.45
CA LEU A 61 0.70 2.93 15.34
C LEU A 61 -0.55 3.32 14.53
N ASP A 62 -0.76 2.67 13.40
CA ASP A 62 -1.93 2.90 12.56
C ASP A 62 -2.30 1.60 11.84
N ASP A 63 -3.26 0.88 12.40
CA ASP A 63 -3.69 -0.43 11.90
C ASP A 63 -4.27 -0.35 10.48
N ASP A 64 -4.90 0.78 10.12
CA ASP A 64 -5.42 0.96 8.77
C ASP A 64 -4.30 1.12 7.76
N LEU A 65 -3.26 1.90 8.08
CA LEU A 65 -2.07 2.01 7.24
C LEU A 65 -1.32 0.69 7.15
N TYR A 66 -1.20 -0.05 8.27
CA TYR A 66 -0.63 -1.40 8.29
C TYR A 66 -1.39 -2.32 7.33
N ASN A 67 -2.71 -2.44 7.51
CA ASN A 67 -3.56 -3.33 6.71
C ASN A 67 -3.54 -2.93 5.24
N TYR A 68 -3.68 -1.64 4.94
CA TYR A 68 -3.62 -1.12 3.57
C TYR A 68 -2.29 -1.45 2.88
N THR A 69 -1.16 -1.33 3.60
CA THR A 69 0.16 -1.67 3.04
C THR A 69 0.30 -3.18 2.80
N MET A 70 -0.18 -4.00 3.75
CA MET A 70 -0.16 -5.46 3.63
C MET A 70 -1.05 -5.97 2.50
N ASP A 71 -2.18 -5.33 2.24
CA ASP A 71 -3.05 -5.66 1.10
C ASP A 71 -2.29 -5.50 -0.22
N TRP A 72 -1.49 -4.44 -0.37
CA TRP A 72 -0.63 -4.26 -1.55
C TRP A 72 0.47 -5.32 -1.65
N VAL A 73 1.13 -5.66 -0.55
CA VAL A 73 2.13 -6.75 -0.53
C VAL A 73 1.49 -8.06 -1.00
N ASN A 74 0.31 -8.38 -0.49
CA ASN A 74 -0.43 -9.59 -0.85
C ASN A 74 -0.86 -9.56 -2.32
N ALA A 75 -1.34 -8.42 -2.81
CA ALA A 75 -1.80 -8.24 -4.18
C ALA A 75 -0.64 -8.44 -5.16
N LEU A 76 0.50 -7.78 -4.92
CA LEU A 76 1.72 -7.92 -5.72
C LEU A 76 2.29 -9.33 -5.66
N SER A 77 2.30 -9.97 -4.49
CA SER A 77 2.79 -11.35 -4.37
C SER A 77 1.89 -12.36 -5.09
N ARG A 78 0.57 -12.17 -5.04
CA ARG A 78 -0.39 -13.02 -5.78
C ARG A 78 -0.22 -12.85 -7.28
N PHE A 79 0.02 -11.63 -7.73
CA PHE A 79 0.23 -11.34 -9.15
C PHE A 79 1.38 -12.17 -9.75
N THR A 80 2.48 -12.35 -9.01
CA THR A 80 3.64 -13.10 -9.50
C THR A 80 3.50 -14.61 -9.38
N LEU A 81 2.56 -15.08 -8.54
CA LEU A 81 2.22 -16.49 -8.38
C LEU A 81 1.14 -16.96 -9.37
N GLN A 82 0.36 -16.04 -9.95
CA GLN A 82 -0.64 -16.38 -10.97
C GLN A 82 0.04 -16.60 -12.32
N HIS A 83 0.41 -17.86 -12.59
CA HIS A 83 0.90 -18.33 -13.89
C HIS A 83 -0.11 -18.19 -15.05
N THR A 84 -1.35 -17.79 -14.76
CA THR A 84 -2.40 -17.57 -15.77
C THR A 84 -2.49 -16.08 -16.08
N VAL A 85 -2.22 -15.75 -17.34
CA VAL A 85 -2.37 -14.42 -17.95
C VAL A 85 -3.77 -13.86 -17.69
N VAL A 86 -3.96 -13.15 -16.58
CA VAL A 86 -5.12 -12.29 -16.39
C VAL A 86 -4.64 -10.89 -16.69
N ASP A 87 -5.30 -10.23 -17.64
CA ASP A 87 -5.03 -8.84 -18.03
C ASP A 87 -4.79 -7.97 -16.79
N PHE A 88 -3.55 -7.54 -16.63
CA PHE A 88 -3.06 -6.86 -15.43
C PHE A 88 -3.83 -5.55 -15.20
N GLU A 89 -4.21 -4.86 -16.26
CA GLU A 89 -4.99 -3.62 -16.14
C GLU A 89 -6.38 -3.89 -15.58
N ALA A 90 -7.03 -4.98 -16.02
CA ALA A 90 -8.33 -5.37 -15.50
C ALA A 90 -8.28 -5.76 -14.01
N TRP A 91 -7.23 -6.47 -13.58
CA TRP A 91 -7.04 -6.81 -12.17
C TRP A 91 -6.71 -5.57 -11.31
N ALA A 92 -5.79 -4.72 -11.75
CA ALA A 92 -5.39 -3.51 -11.03
C ALA A 92 -6.54 -2.51 -10.88
N VAL A 93 -7.36 -2.34 -11.92
CA VAL A 93 -8.60 -1.54 -11.87
C VAL A 93 -9.58 -2.14 -10.86
N GLY A 94 -9.73 -3.48 -10.83
CA GLY A 94 -10.57 -4.16 -9.84
C GLY A 94 -10.14 -3.89 -8.39
N GLN A 95 -8.83 -3.91 -8.11
CA GLN A 95 -8.30 -3.60 -6.77
C GLN A 95 -8.47 -2.12 -6.42
N ALA A 96 -8.15 -1.21 -7.36
CA ALA A 96 -8.31 0.23 -7.15
C ALA A 96 -9.78 0.62 -6.88
N CYS A 97 -10.73 0.04 -7.61
CA CYS A 97 -12.16 0.25 -7.37
C CYS A 97 -12.64 -0.33 -6.03
N THR A 98 -12.06 -1.46 -5.59
CA THR A 98 -12.39 -2.06 -4.29
C THR A 98 -11.88 -1.19 -3.15
N ALA A 99 -10.65 -0.68 -3.26
CA ALA A 99 -10.07 0.25 -2.29
C ALA A 99 -10.86 1.57 -2.21
N LEU A 100 -11.30 2.11 -3.36
CA LEU A 100 -12.14 3.31 -3.40
C LEU A 100 -13.50 3.11 -2.73
N ARG A 101 -14.12 1.93 -2.87
CA ARG A 101 -15.39 1.63 -2.19
C ARG A 101 -15.25 1.39 -0.70
N ALA A 102 -14.13 0.84 -0.25
CA ALA A 102 -13.88 0.65 1.18
C ALA A 102 -13.61 1.97 1.91
N ALA A 103 -13.24 3.02 1.18
CA ALA A 103 -12.95 4.36 1.70
C ALA A 103 -14.14 5.35 1.63
N ALA A 104 -15.31 4.92 1.13
CA ALA A 104 -16.53 5.72 0.98
C ALA A 104 -17.62 5.25 1.95
#